data_AF-A0A950C4B7-F1
#
_entry.id   AF-A0A950C4B7-F1
#
_cell.length_a   1.000
_cell.length_b   1.000
_cell.length_c   1.000
_cell.angle_alpha   90.00
_cell.angle_beta   90.00
_cell.angle_gamma   90.00
#
_symmetry.space_group_name_H-M   'P 1'
#
loop_
_entity.id
_entity.type
_entity.pdbx_description
1 polymer ?
#
loop_
_entity_poly.entity_id
_entity_poly.type
_entity_poly.pdbx_seq_one_letter_code
_entity_poly.pdbx_strand_id
1 'polypeptide(L)'
;MRGRLAIAGGTLVPALVLALTVALPGCERGLHEMYDQPKYRPFIPSPLFADGNSARPAVPGTQPRCEGPAGASNSGRECGAALETPSPEPEVIGSDGRPLSGATAYGGASRIPLPLTPELLARGRERFEIFCAPCHSRLGDGDGPVVRRGFPAPSSFHTARLRGAPGSHFYAVIT
;
A
#
# COMPACT_ATOMS: atom_id res chain seq x y z
N MET A 1 -23.73 76.34 31.74
CA MET A 1 -23.34 75.01 32.25
C MET A 1 -22.70 74.21 31.12
N ARG A 2 -21.36 74.13 31.08
CA ARG A 2 -20.62 73.35 30.07
C ARG A 2 -19.95 72.17 30.78
N GLY A 3 -20.54 70.99 30.66
CA GLY A 3 -19.98 69.74 31.20
C GLY A 3 -18.78 69.32 30.38
N ARG A 4 -17.61 69.26 31.01
CA ARG A 4 -16.40 68.67 30.41
C ARG A 4 -16.53 67.16 30.46
N LEU A 5 -16.72 66.53 29.30
CA LEU A 5 -16.65 65.08 29.16
C LEU A 5 -15.16 64.69 29.24
N ALA A 6 -14.75 64.11 30.37
CA ALA A 6 -13.40 63.61 30.56
C ALA A 6 -13.21 62.34 29.70
N ILE A 7 -12.45 62.46 28.62
CA ILE A 7 -12.09 61.34 27.75
C ILE A 7 -11.04 60.52 28.50
N ALA A 8 -11.46 59.44 29.17
CA ALA A 8 -10.59 58.41 29.75
C ALA A 8 -9.96 57.52 28.66
N GLY A 9 -9.42 58.12 27.58
CA GLY A 9 -8.96 57.43 26.37
C GLY A 9 -7.45 57.23 26.25
N GLY A 10 -6.65 57.71 27.22
CA GLY A 10 -5.19 57.75 27.11
C GLY A 10 -4.48 56.41 27.34
N THR A 11 -5.07 55.49 28.09
CA THR A 11 -4.41 54.22 28.49
C THR A 11 -4.85 53.01 27.66
N LEU A 12 -5.98 53.11 26.95
CA LEU A 12 -6.57 51.99 26.22
C LEU A 12 -5.84 51.70 24.91
N VAL A 13 -5.39 52.74 24.21
CA VAL A 13 -4.58 52.64 22.98
C VAL A 13 -3.20 51.99 23.26
N PRO A 14 -2.38 52.46 24.23
CA PRO A 14 -1.10 51.82 24.51
C PRO A 14 -1.25 50.39 25.06
N ALA A 15 -2.31 50.10 25.83
CA ALA A 15 -2.59 48.73 26.29
C ALA A 15 -2.96 47.79 25.13
N LEU A 16 -3.73 48.26 24.15
CA LEU A 16 -4.08 47.49 22.96
C LEU A 16 -2.85 47.25 22.06
N VAL A 17 -2.02 48.27 21.86
CA VAL A 17 -0.76 48.15 21.10
C VAL A 17 0.17 47.15 21.78
N LEU A 18 0.34 47.23 23.10
CA LEU A 18 1.15 46.28 23.86
C LEU A 18 0.60 44.85 23.73
N ALA A 19 -0.71 44.66 23.89
CA ALA A 19 -1.36 43.35 23.74
C ALA A 19 -1.17 42.75 22.34
N LEU A 20 -1.30 43.56 21.27
CA LEU A 20 -1.02 43.09 19.90
C LEU A 20 0.46 42.75 19.71
N THR A 21 1.38 43.59 20.20
CA THR A 21 2.83 43.33 20.06
C THR A 21 3.29 42.09 20.83
N VAL A 22 2.60 41.70 21.90
CA VAL A 22 2.88 40.46 22.65
C VAL A 22 2.20 39.25 22.00
N ALA A 23 1.01 39.43 21.41
CA ALA A 23 0.28 38.34 20.76
C ALA A 23 0.89 37.90 19.41
N LEU A 24 1.48 38.82 18.64
CA LEU A 24 2.06 38.55 17.31
C LEU A 24 3.28 37.60 17.32
N PRO A 25 4.30 37.74 18.20
CA PRO A 25 5.45 36.84 18.24
C PRO A 25 5.14 35.48 18.89
N GLY A 26 4.01 35.35 19.60
CA GLY A 26 3.54 34.09 20.18
C GLY A 26 2.87 33.15 19.17
N CYS A 27 2.57 33.62 17.96
CA CYS A 27 2.16 32.74 16.88
C CYS A 27 3.38 31.97 16.36
N GLU A 28 3.62 30.78 16.90
CA GLU A 28 4.65 29.83 16.42
C GLU A 28 4.51 29.48 14.92
N ARG A 29 3.29 29.59 14.37
CA ARG A 29 3.03 29.52 12.91
C ARG A 29 3.61 30.72 12.15
N GLY A 30 3.84 31.87 12.76
CA GLY A 30 4.55 32.98 12.10
C GLY A 30 6.06 32.75 12.01
N LEU A 31 6.60 31.92 12.92
CA LEU A 31 8.02 31.58 13.08
C LEU A 31 8.31 30.16 12.57
N HIS A 32 7.69 29.76 11.44
CA HIS A 32 7.66 28.45 10.73
C HIS A 32 9.02 27.75 10.45
N GLU A 33 10.03 27.90 11.28
CA GLU A 33 11.28 27.18 11.19
C GLU A 33 11.03 25.71 11.59
N MET A 34 11.08 24.83 10.59
CA MET A 34 11.04 23.35 10.69
C MET A 34 9.68 22.64 10.71
N TYR A 35 8.52 23.31 10.69
CA TYR A 35 7.23 22.63 10.45
C TYR A 35 7.14 22.15 8.99
N ASP A 36 7.44 23.06 8.07
CA ASP A 36 7.57 22.79 6.64
C ASP A 36 9.05 22.76 6.27
N GLN A 37 9.61 21.55 6.35
CA GLN A 37 11.03 21.35 6.05
C GLN A 37 11.25 21.33 4.53
N PRO A 38 12.39 21.84 4.03
CA PRO A 38 12.74 21.81 2.61
C PRO A 38 13.20 20.41 2.15
N LYS A 39 12.39 19.38 2.44
CA LYS A 39 12.61 17.99 2.01
C LYS A 39 11.28 17.36 1.60
N TYR A 40 11.32 16.50 0.59
CA TYR A 40 10.14 15.75 0.19
C TYR A 40 9.88 14.59 1.16
N ARG A 41 8.65 14.53 1.70
CA ARG A 41 8.12 13.38 2.43
C ARG A 41 7.21 12.58 1.49
N PRO A 42 6.88 11.32 1.81
CA PRO A 42 5.93 10.54 0.99
C PRO A 42 4.63 11.30 0.76
N PHE A 43 4.18 11.35 -0.50
CA PHE A 43 2.94 11.98 -0.95
C PHE A 43 2.85 13.51 -0.76
N ILE A 44 3.98 14.22 -0.69
CA ILE A 44 4.03 15.70 -0.76
C ILE A 44 4.09 16.16 -2.23
N PRO A 45 3.46 17.27 -2.63
CA PRO A 45 3.61 17.81 -3.98
C PRO A 45 5.05 18.29 -4.25
N SER A 46 5.44 18.34 -5.53
CA SER A 46 6.74 18.84 -5.98
C SER A 46 6.57 19.76 -7.18
N PRO A 47 7.08 21.00 -7.13
CA PRO A 47 7.07 21.90 -8.29
C PRO A 47 8.14 21.52 -9.35
N LEU A 48 9.03 20.57 -9.03
CA LEU A 48 10.13 20.17 -9.93
C LEU A 48 9.65 19.33 -11.13
N PHE A 49 8.57 18.57 -10.97
CA PHE A 49 8.06 17.63 -11.98
C PHE A 49 6.73 18.09 -12.55
N ALA A 50 6.51 17.83 -13.84
CA ALA A 50 5.32 18.29 -14.58
C ALA A 50 3.98 17.74 -14.02
N ASP A 51 4.02 16.58 -13.35
CA ASP A 51 2.86 15.94 -12.73
C ASP A 51 2.62 16.39 -11.28
N GLY A 52 3.47 17.27 -10.74
CA GLY A 52 3.36 17.76 -9.37
C GLY A 52 3.71 16.73 -8.29
N ASN A 53 4.16 15.53 -8.65
CA ASN A 53 4.40 14.43 -7.71
C ASN A 53 5.85 14.39 -7.24
N SER A 54 6.09 14.41 -5.92
CA SER A 54 7.43 14.13 -5.38
C SER A 54 7.82 12.65 -5.47
N ALA A 55 6.84 11.74 -5.39
CA ALA A 55 7.07 10.31 -5.55
C ALA A 55 7.25 9.98 -7.04
N ARG A 56 8.45 9.55 -7.42
CA ARG A 56 8.77 9.18 -8.80
C ARG A 56 8.60 7.69 -9.02
N PRO A 57 8.00 7.25 -10.15
CA PRO A 57 7.99 5.84 -10.50
C PRO A 57 9.43 5.35 -10.69
N ALA A 58 9.69 4.10 -10.32
CA ALA A 58 10.96 3.44 -10.64
C ALA A 58 11.12 3.31 -12.16
N VAL A 59 12.36 3.36 -12.64
CA VAL A 59 12.67 3.09 -14.04
C VAL A 59 12.34 1.62 -14.33
N PRO A 60 11.66 1.29 -15.45
CA PRO A 60 11.36 -0.11 -15.79
C PRO A 60 12.60 -1.00 -15.76
N GLY A 61 12.46 -2.21 -15.20
CA GLY A 61 13.57 -3.16 -15.04
C GLY A 61 14.46 -2.92 -13.81
N THR A 62 14.25 -1.84 -13.04
CA THR A 62 14.95 -1.63 -11.76
C THR A 62 14.57 -2.74 -10.77
N GLN A 63 15.55 -3.45 -10.26
CA GLN A 63 15.38 -4.41 -9.18
C GLN A 63 15.82 -3.78 -7.86
N PRO A 64 14.98 -3.81 -6.81
CA PRO A 64 15.45 -3.43 -5.49
C PRO A 64 16.53 -4.41 -5.03
N ARG A 65 17.49 -3.93 -4.24
CA ARG A 65 18.38 -4.85 -3.54
C ARG A 65 17.53 -5.71 -2.60
N CYS A 66 17.58 -7.01 -2.82
CA CYS A 66 17.00 -7.98 -1.93
C CYS A 66 18.08 -8.74 -1.19
N GLU A 67 17.96 -8.86 0.13
CA GLU A 67 18.79 -9.75 0.95
C GLU A 67 17.88 -10.55 1.90
N GLY A 68 18.30 -11.76 2.26
CA GLY A 68 17.64 -12.59 3.27
C GLY A 68 16.55 -13.55 2.75
N PRO A 69 16.09 -14.48 3.61
CA PRO A 69 15.23 -15.62 3.25
C PRO A 69 13.83 -15.23 2.76
N ALA A 70 13.40 -13.98 2.97
CA ALA A 70 12.14 -13.44 2.46
C ALA A 70 12.28 -12.63 1.15
N GLY A 71 13.51 -12.45 0.64
CA GLY A 71 13.75 -11.78 -0.63
C GLY A 71 13.20 -12.57 -1.82
N ALA A 72 13.23 -13.89 -1.76
CA ALA A 72 12.63 -14.73 -2.81
C ALA A 72 11.09 -14.79 -2.72
N SER A 73 10.49 -14.48 -1.56
CA SER A 73 9.04 -14.64 -1.34
C SER A 73 8.22 -13.37 -1.59
N ASN A 74 8.86 -12.20 -1.67
CA ASN A 74 8.18 -10.91 -1.84
C ASN A 74 8.00 -10.51 -3.32
N SER A 75 8.85 -11.00 -4.22
CA SER A 75 8.92 -10.54 -5.61
C SER A 75 8.67 -11.63 -6.65
N GLY A 76 8.59 -12.90 -6.24
CA GLY A 76 8.53 -13.98 -7.21
C GLY A 76 9.83 -14.15 -8.01
N ARG A 77 10.96 -13.62 -7.53
CA ARG A 77 12.26 -13.68 -8.23
C ARG A 77 13.38 -13.92 -7.24
N GLU A 78 14.32 -14.77 -7.63
CA GLU A 78 15.51 -15.06 -6.81
C GLU A 78 16.35 -13.80 -6.65
N CYS A 79 16.55 -13.46 -5.40
CA CYS A 79 17.25 -12.29 -4.97
C CYS A 79 18.69 -12.71 -4.65
N GLY A 80 19.61 -12.50 -5.59
CA GLY A 80 21.05 -12.65 -5.36
C GLY A 80 21.59 -14.09 -5.27
N ALA A 81 20.89 -15.10 -5.81
CA ALA A 81 21.48 -16.42 -5.98
C ALA A 81 22.44 -16.40 -7.17
N ALA A 82 23.72 -16.22 -6.87
CA ALA A 82 24.77 -16.70 -7.76
C ALA A 82 24.61 -18.22 -7.86
N LEU A 83 24.25 -18.72 -9.05
CA LEU A 83 24.75 -19.96 -9.65
C LEU A 83 25.12 -21.09 -8.66
N GLU A 84 24.21 -21.49 -7.78
CA GLU A 84 24.28 -22.84 -7.21
C GLU A 84 23.41 -23.70 -8.10
N THR A 85 24.10 -24.46 -8.95
CA THR A 85 23.52 -25.41 -9.89
C THR A 85 22.41 -26.20 -9.18
N PRO A 86 21.18 -26.23 -9.73
CA PRO A 86 20.12 -27.00 -9.11
C PRO A 86 20.58 -28.46 -9.09
N SER A 87 20.67 -29.03 -7.89
CA SER A 87 20.65 -30.49 -7.75
C SER A 87 19.42 -30.99 -8.51
N PRO A 88 19.52 -32.07 -9.30
CA PRO A 88 18.50 -32.41 -10.27
C PRO A 88 17.19 -32.70 -9.54
N GLU A 89 16.24 -31.77 -9.60
CA GLU A 89 14.89 -32.01 -9.14
C GLU A 89 14.24 -33.04 -10.07
N PRO A 90 13.49 -34.02 -9.53
CA PRO A 90 12.87 -35.04 -10.36
C PRO A 90 11.82 -34.37 -11.27
N GLU A 91 11.92 -34.66 -12.57
CA GLU A 91 11.05 -34.17 -13.63
C GLU A 91 9.58 -34.47 -13.30
N VAL A 92 8.78 -33.42 -13.03
CA VAL A 92 7.35 -33.58 -12.73
C VAL A 92 6.58 -33.71 -14.04
N ILE A 93 6.15 -34.93 -14.32
CA ILE A 93 5.29 -35.29 -15.46
C ILE A 93 3.84 -34.90 -15.14
N GLY A 94 3.20 -34.15 -16.05
CA GLY A 94 1.79 -33.78 -15.92
C GLY A 94 0.86 -35.00 -15.96
N SER A 95 -0.38 -34.84 -15.52
CA SER A 95 -1.41 -35.90 -15.58
C SER A 95 -1.79 -36.33 -16.99
N ASP A 96 -1.31 -35.62 -18.01
CA ASP A 96 -1.42 -35.89 -19.44
C ASP A 96 -0.15 -36.54 -20.03
N GLY A 97 0.82 -36.91 -19.19
CA GLY A 97 2.05 -37.57 -19.60
C GLY A 97 3.05 -36.67 -20.31
N ARG A 98 2.81 -35.35 -20.34
CA ARG A 98 3.72 -34.38 -20.98
C ARG A 98 4.58 -33.67 -19.93
N PRO A 99 5.86 -33.41 -20.23
CA PRO A 99 6.70 -32.57 -19.39
C PRO A 99 6.18 -31.12 -19.42
N LEU A 100 5.93 -30.55 -18.24
CA LEU A 100 5.50 -29.16 -18.10
C LEU A 100 6.68 -28.21 -18.37
N SER A 101 6.98 -27.99 -19.65
CA SER A 101 8.03 -27.06 -20.09
C SER A 101 7.65 -25.63 -19.67
N GLY A 102 8.42 -25.05 -18.76
CA GLY A 102 8.21 -23.69 -18.22
C GLY A 102 7.98 -23.61 -16.71
N ALA A 103 7.94 -24.75 -16.00
CA ALA A 103 7.88 -24.78 -14.55
C ALA A 103 9.22 -24.44 -13.84
N THR A 104 10.27 -24.06 -14.59
CA THR A 104 11.64 -23.94 -14.08
C THR A 104 12.05 -22.53 -13.65
N ALA A 105 11.09 -21.70 -13.25
CA ALA A 105 11.38 -20.51 -12.43
C ALA A 105 10.48 -20.42 -11.18
N TYR A 106 9.36 -21.14 -11.17
CA TYR A 106 8.51 -21.43 -10.01
C TYR A 106 7.97 -22.84 -10.19
N GLY A 107 8.68 -23.83 -9.66
CA GLY A 107 8.31 -25.24 -9.70
C GLY A 107 6.89 -25.46 -9.20
N GLY A 108 6.06 -26.13 -9.99
CA GLY A 108 4.86 -26.85 -9.57
C GLY A 108 4.04 -26.22 -8.44
N ALA A 109 3.62 -24.97 -8.59
CA ALA A 109 2.96 -24.18 -7.55
C ALA A 109 1.49 -24.56 -7.28
N SER A 110 1.22 -25.85 -7.07
CA SER A 110 -0.08 -26.33 -6.60
C SER A 110 -0.27 -26.08 -5.08
N ARG A 111 0.78 -25.67 -4.36
CA ARG A 111 0.74 -25.42 -2.90
C ARG A 111 1.39 -24.08 -2.57
N ILE A 112 0.78 -23.36 -1.62
CA ILE A 112 1.32 -22.13 -1.04
C ILE A 112 2.68 -22.45 -0.41
N PRO A 113 3.78 -21.73 -0.75
CA PRO A 113 5.14 -22.08 -0.31
C PRO A 113 5.42 -21.78 1.18
N LEU A 114 4.42 -21.25 1.88
CA LEU A 114 4.47 -20.90 3.30
C LEU A 114 3.66 -21.91 4.13
N PRO A 115 4.09 -22.21 5.37
CA PRO A 115 3.31 -23.05 6.27
C PRO A 115 1.96 -22.38 6.58
N LEU A 116 0.86 -23.14 6.43
CA LEU A 116 -0.50 -22.68 6.69
C LEU A 116 -0.83 -22.70 8.20
N THR A 117 -0.19 -21.81 8.96
CA THR A 117 -0.46 -21.70 10.39
C THR A 117 -1.82 -21.01 10.65
N PRO A 118 -2.44 -21.24 11.83
CA PRO A 118 -3.67 -20.54 12.20
C PRO A 118 -3.54 -19.01 12.15
N GLU A 119 -2.37 -18.47 12.52
CA GLU A 119 -2.07 -17.04 12.49
C GLU A 119 -2.01 -16.53 11.04
N LEU A 120 -1.39 -17.29 10.13
CA LEU A 120 -1.36 -16.95 8.71
C LEU A 120 -2.75 -16.96 8.10
N LEU A 121 -3.59 -17.95 8.45
CA LEU A 121 -4.98 -18.01 7.99
C LEU A 121 -5.84 -16.88 8.57
N ALA A 122 -5.64 -16.53 9.85
CA ALA A 122 -6.33 -15.40 10.48
C ALA A 122 -5.97 -14.07 9.79
N ARG A 123 -4.68 -13.85 9.51
CA ARG A 123 -4.22 -12.72 8.70
C ARG A 123 -4.80 -12.77 7.29
N GLY A 124 -4.80 -13.93 6.64
CA GLY A 124 -5.37 -14.11 5.30
C GLY A 124 -6.84 -13.71 5.25
N ARG A 125 -7.64 -14.10 6.24
CA ARG A 125 -9.05 -13.67 6.39
C ARG A 125 -9.16 -12.16 6.53
N GLU A 126 -8.38 -11.54 7.42
CA GLU A 126 -8.37 -10.08 7.59
C GLU A 126 -8.06 -9.36 6.26
N ARG A 127 -7.03 -9.81 5.52
CA ARG A 127 -6.67 -9.22 4.23
C ARG A 127 -7.74 -9.43 3.16
N PHE A 128 -8.37 -10.61 3.12
CA PHE A 128 -9.48 -10.88 2.22
C PHE A 128 -10.66 -9.95 2.51
N GLU A 129 -11.01 -9.74 3.77
CA GLU A 129 -12.10 -8.84 4.17
C GLU A 129 -11.84 -7.38 3.80
N ILE A 130 -10.58 -6.93 3.83
CA ILE A 130 -10.20 -5.55 3.47
C ILE A 130 -10.22 -5.33 1.95
N PHE A 131 -9.57 -6.20 1.19
CA PHE A 131 -9.29 -5.94 -0.23
C PHE A 131 -10.22 -6.66 -1.19
N CYS A 132 -10.66 -7.87 -0.85
CA CYS A 132 -11.38 -8.75 -1.79
C CYS A 132 -12.89 -8.72 -1.57
N ALA A 133 -13.33 -8.74 -0.31
CA ALA A 133 -14.74 -8.80 0.06
C ALA A 133 -15.61 -7.63 -0.44
N PRO A 134 -15.12 -6.40 -0.68
CA PRO A 134 -15.92 -5.34 -1.29
C PRO A 134 -16.53 -5.73 -2.64
N CYS A 135 -15.86 -6.60 -3.41
CA CYS A 135 -16.34 -7.09 -4.70
C CYS A 135 -16.78 -8.56 -4.64
N HIS A 136 -16.05 -9.41 -3.93
CA HIS A 136 -16.29 -10.86 -3.89
C HIS A 136 -17.23 -11.33 -2.76
N SER A 137 -17.69 -10.42 -1.90
CA SER A 137 -18.35 -10.70 -0.62
C SER A 137 -17.46 -11.43 0.39
N ARG A 138 -17.92 -11.53 1.65
CA ARG A 138 -17.22 -12.31 2.69
C ARG A 138 -17.28 -13.81 2.44
N LEU A 139 -18.30 -14.28 1.70
CA LEU A 139 -18.49 -15.69 1.36
C LEU A 139 -17.74 -16.09 0.09
N GLY A 140 -17.28 -15.13 -0.72
CA GLY A 140 -16.60 -15.43 -1.98
C GLY A 140 -17.54 -15.80 -3.11
N ASP A 141 -18.83 -15.47 -2.99
CA ASP A 141 -19.87 -15.77 -3.97
C ASP A 141 -19.98 -14.71 -5.09
N GLY A 142 -19.26 -13.60 -4.97
CA GLY A 142 -19.29 -12.52 -5.96
C GLY A 142 -20.40 -11.48 -5.73
N ASP A 143 -21.16 -11.55 -4.62
CA ASP A 143 -22.17 -10.54 -4.28
C ASP A 143 -21.63 -9.51 -3.26
N GLY A 144 -20.54 -8.85 -3.62
CA GLY A 144 -19.95 -7.79 -2.80
C GLY A 144 -20.81 -6.51 -2.76
N PRO A 145 -20.63 -5.63 -1.76
CA PRO A 145 -21.31 -4.34 -1.72
C PRO A 145 -21.05 -3.43 -2.95
N VAL A 146 -19.94 -3.60 -3.67
CA VAL A 146 -19.68 -2.89 -4.94
C VAL A 146 -20.59 -3.43 -6.05
N VAL A 147 -20.76 -4.75 -6.13
CA VAL A 147 -21.62 -5.43 -7.12
C VAL A 147 -23.08 -5.05 -6.92
N ARG A 148 -23.55 -5.02 -5.68
CA ARG A 148 -24.91 -4.56 -5.33
C ARG A 148 -25.20 -3.10 -5.71
N ARG A 149 -24.18 -2.31 -6.08
CA ARG A 149 -24.32 -0.95 -6.61
C ARG A 149 -24.33 -0.89 -8.15
N GLY A 150 -24.40 -2.03 -8.84
CA GLY A 150 -24.54 -2.11 -10.29
C GLY A 150 -23.26 -2.40 -11.06
N PHE A 151 -22.15 -2.69 -10.38
CA PHE A 151 -20.93 -3.17 -11.05
C PHE A 151 -21.07 -4.64 -11.44
N PRO A 152 -20.41 -5.09 -12.53
CA PRO A 152 -20.42 -6.50 -12.92
C PRO A 152 -19.93 -7.40 -11.78
N ALA A 153 -20.66 -8.50 -11.55
CA ALA A 153 -20.29 -9.47 -10.53
C ALA A 153 -19.00 -10.22 -10.94
N PRO A 154 -17.99 -10.32 -10.05
CA PRO A 154 -16.86 -11.19 -10.29
C PRO A 154 -17.28 -12.67 -10.18
N SER A 155 -16.44 -13.57 -10.71
CA SER A 155 -16.70 -15.01 -10.61
C SER A 155 -16.73 -15.48 -9.15
N SER A 156 -17.72 -16.32 -8.81
CA SER A 156 -17.79 -17.01 -7.52
C SER A 156 -16.65 -18.03 -7.36
N PHE A 157 -15.96 -17.99 -6.21
CA PHE A 157 -14.90 -18.95 -5.87
C PHE A 157 -15.43 -20.38 -5.68
N HIS A 158 -16.75 -20.54 -5.54
CA HIS A 158 -17.39 -21.85 -5.34
C HIS A 158 -17.60 -22.64 -6.64
N THR A 159 -17.24 -22.08 -7.80
CA THR A 159 -17.28 -22.80 -9.08
C THR A 159 -16.27 -23.95 -9.11
N ALA A 160 -16.59 -25.04 -9.84
CA ALA A 160 -15.68 -26.19 -9.96
C ALA A 160 -14.33 -25.78 -10.56
N ARG A 161 -14.34 -24.86 -11.54
CA ARG A 161 -13.14 -24.31 -12.17
C ARG A 161 -12.19 -23.67 -11.15
N LEU A 162 -12.71 -22.81 -10.27
CA LEU A 162 -11.87 -22.08 -9.31
C LEU A 162 -11.49 -22.94 -8.10
N ARG A 163 -12.35 -23.87 -7.66
CA ARG A 163 -11.97 -24.87 -6.64
C ARG A 163 -10.87 -25.83 -7.11
N GLY A 164 -10.83 -26.14 -8.41
CA GLY A 164 -9.79 -26.95 -9.02
C GLY A 164 -8.55 -26.16 -9.46
N ALA A 165 -8.55 -24.83 -9.33
CA ALA A 165 -7.42 -24.00 -9.74
C ALA A 165 -6.26 -24.11 -8.72
N PRO A 166 -5.00 -24.13 -9.18
CA PRO A 166 -3.86 -24.14 -8.27
C PRO A 166 -3.72 -22.80 -7.53
N GLY A 167 -3.07 -22.80 -6.36
CA GLY A 167 -2.82 -21.58 -5.59
C GLY A 167 -2.10 -20.48 -6.37
N SER A 168 -1.21 -20.86 -7.30
CA SER A 168 -0.53 -19.93 -8.20
C SER A 168 -1.45 -19.12 -9.10
N HIS A 169 -2.61 -19.67 -9.50
CA HIS A 169 -3.59 -18.95 -10.30
C HIS A 169 -4.09 -17.72 -9.54
N PHE A 170 -4.41 -17.88 -8.26
CA PHE A 170 -4.89 -16.78 -7.43
C PHE A 170 -3.79 -15.76 -7.16
N TYR A 171 -2.56 -16.20 -6.91
CA TYR A 171 -1.43 -15.29 -6.70
C TYR A 171 -1.20 -14.40 -7.93
N ALA A 172 -1.20 -14.97 -9.13
CA ALA A 172 -1.00 -14.24 -10.38
C ALA A 172 -2.13 -13.27 -10.75
N VAL A 173 -3.34 -13.43 -10.18
CA VAL A 173 -4.45 -12.47 -10.36
C VAL A 173 -4.35 -11.32 -9.37
N ILE A 174 -3.71 -11.54 -8.22
CA ILE A 174 -3.57 -10.53 -7.16
C ILE A 174 -2.40 -9.58 -7.43
N THR A 175 -1.33 -10.05 -8.07
CA THR A 175 -0.07 -9.32 -8.32
C THR A 175 0.07 -8.82 -9.75
#